data_AF-A0A968FUL0-F1
#
_entry.id   AF-A0A968FUL0-F1
#
_cell.length_a   1.000
_cell.length_b   1.000
_cell.length_c   1.000
_cell.angle_alpha   90.00
_cell.angle_beta   90.00
_cell.angle_gamma   90.00
#
_symmetry.space_group_name_H-M   'P 1'
#
loop_
_entity.id
_entity.type
_entity.pdbx_description
1 polymer ?
#
loop_
_entity_poly.entity_id
_entity_poly.type
_entity_poly.pdbx_seq_one_letter_code
_entity_poly.pdbx_strand_id
1 'polypeptide(L)' 'LAEVFDKVVAKVNGDIITLSAVEERKSILVNQIRANGGKVELSDRELTREVLNTIIDEKLQVQEAKKLSLKV' A
#
# COMPACT_ATOMS: atom_id res chain seq x y z
N LEU A 1 -24.05 18.90 4.94
CA LEU A 1 -22.60 19.13 4.69
C LEU A 1 -22.04 17.89 4.00
N ALA A 2 -21.11 18.05 3.07
CA ALA A 2 -20.36 16.91 2.53
C ALA A 2 -19.14 16.64 3.44
N GLU A 3 -18.95 15.39 3.84
CA GLU A 3 -17.83 14.95 4.68
C GLU A 3 -16.80 14.19 3.81
N VAL A 4 -15.52 14.46 4.04
CA VAL A 4 -14.44 13.74 3.35
C VAL A 4 -14.21 12.43 4.08
N PHE A 5 -14.62 11.32 3.46
CA PHE A 5 -14.49 9.98 4.04
C PHE A 5 -13.05 9.46 4.03
N ASP A 6 -12.32 9.64 2.91
CA ASP A 6 -10.94 9.19 2.75
C ASP A 6 -10.22 10.01 1.68
N LYS A 7 -8.88 10.04 1.74
CA LYS A 7 -8.03 10.77 0.80
C LYS A 7 -7.42 9.81 -0.22
N VAL A 8 -7.39 10.23 -1.48
CA VAL A 8 -6.64 9.55 -2.52
C VAL A 8 -5.17 9.95 -2.41
N VAL A 9 -4.27 8.97 -2.32
CA VAL A 9 -2.82 9.20 -2.24
C VAL A 9 -2.11 8.90 -3.56
N ALA A 10 -2.67 8.00 -4.38
CA ALA A 10 -2.14 7.70 -5.70
C ALA A 10 -3.22 7.11 -6.63
N LYS A 11 -2.96 7.19 -7.94
CA LYS A 11 -3.74 6.52 -8.99
C LYS A 11 -2.79 5.73 -9.89
N VAL A 12 -3.06 4.44 -10.10
CA VAL A 12 -2.23 3.52 -10.88
C VAL A 12 -3.07 2.90 -11.99
N ASN A 13 -2.90 3.35 -13.24
CA ASN A 13 -3.63 2.87 -14.43
C ASN A 13 -5.16 2.81 -14.28
N GLY A 14 -5.74 3.67 -13.45
CA GLY A 14 -7.19 3.68 -13.18
C GLY A 14 -7.56 3.23 -11.78
N ASP A 15 -6.71 2.43 -11.12
CA ASP A 15 -6.92 2.00 -9.74
C ASP A 15 -6.55 3.12 -8.77
N ILE A 16 -7.39 3.33 -7.75
CA ILE A 16 -7.15 4.30 -6.69
C ILE A 16 -6.47 3.61 -5.51
N ILE A 17 -5.50 4.29 -4.91
CA ILE A 17 -4.91 3.96 -3.62
C ILE A 17 -5.34 5.05 -2.64
N THR A 18 -5.96 4.65 -1.54
CA THR A 18 -6.43 5.55 -0.49
C THR A 18 -5.42 5.65 0.65
N LEU A 19 -5.55 6.71 1.47
CA LEU A 19 -4.70 6.90 2.64
C LEU A 19 -4.93 5.79 3.68
N SER A 20 -6.19 5.41 3.92
CA SER A 20 -6.52 4.31 4.83
C SER A 20 -5.82 2.99 4.44
N ALA A 21 -5.79 2.65 3.14
CA ALA A 21 -5.15 1.43 2.65
C ALA A 21 -3.62 1.44 2.90
N VAL A 22 -2.96 2.59 2.76
CA VAL A 22 -1.53 2.72 3.05
C VAL A 22 -1.27 2.59 4.54
N GLU A 23 -2.06 3.24 5.38
CA GLU A 23 -1.90 3.19 6.84
C GLU A 23 -2.17 1.78 7.41
N GLU A 24 -3.18 1.07 6.90
CA GLU A 24 -3.47 -0.31 7.28
C GLU A 24 -2.29 -1.23 6.96
N ARG A 25 -1.78 -1.15 5.72
CA ARG A 25 -0.63 -1.94 5.26
C ARG A 25 0.62 -1.62 6.08
N LYS A 26 0.85 -0.35 6.39
CA LYS A 26 1.95 0.12 7.26
C LYS A 26 1.84 -0.49 8.65
N SER A 27 0.65 -0.47 9.26
CA SER A 27 0.41 -1.07 10.57
C SER A 27 0.71 -2.57 10.59
N ILE A 28 0.30 -3.30 9.56
CA ILE A 28 0.59 -4.74 9.43
C ILE A 28 2.10 -4.99 9.37
N LEU A 29 2.81 -4.25 8.52
CA LEU A 29 4.26 -4.37 8.36
C LEU A 29 5.00 -4.09 9.68
N VAL A 30 4.65 -3.00 10.38
CA VAL A 30 5.25 -2.66 11.68
C VAL A 30 5.01 -3.76 12.70
N ASN A 31 3.79 -4.32 12.75
CA ASN A 31 3.46 -5.40 13.68
C ASN A 31 4.24 -6.68 13.36
N GLN A 32 4.43 -7.02 12.08
CA GLN A 32 5.25 -8.15 11.66
C GLN A 32 6.73 -7.98 12.07
N ILE A 33 7.30 -6.80 11.85
CA ILE A 33 8.69 -6.50 12.25
C ILE A 33 8.84 -6.68 13.76
N ARG A 34 7.90 -6.13 14.55
CA ARG A 34 7.91 -6.25 16.02
C ARG A 34 7.73 -7.69 16.49
N ALA A 35 6.82 -8.44 15.88
CA ALA A 35 6.58 -9.85 16.22
C ALA A 35 7.82 -10.72 16.01
N ASN A 36 8.66 -10.36 15.03
CA ASN A 36 9.92 -11.04 14.74
C ASN A 36 11.12 -10.50 15.57
N GLY A 37 10.87 -9.65 16.58
CA GLY A 37 11.90 -9.06 17.43
C GLY A 37 12.70 -7.92 16.77
N GLY A 38 12.30 -7.49 15.58
CA GLY A 38 12.93 -6.40 14.84
C GLY A 38 12.49 -5.02 15.32
N LYS A 39 13.25 -3.99 14.90
CA LYS A 39 12.90 -2.58 15.07
C LYS A 39 12.70 -1.93 13.71
N VAL A 40 11.76 -0.99 13.65
CA VAL A 40 11.56 -0.15 12.46
C VAL A 40 12.60 0.95 12.51
N GLU A 41 13.56 0.91 11.59
CA GLU A 41 14.65 1.90 11.51
C GLU A 41 14.32 3.07 10.56
N LEU A 42 13.30 2.90 9.72
CA LEU A 42 12.83 3.92 8.78
C LEU A 42 12.04 5.02 9.51
N SER A 43 12.18 6.27 9.04
CA SER A 43 11.25 7.33 9.43
C SER A 43 9.84 7.02 8.93
N ASP A 44 8.81 7.61 9.56
CA ASP A 44 7.42 7.41 9.13
C ASP A 44 7.18 7.78 7.65
N ARG A 45 7.86 8.83 7.17
CA ARG A 45 7.80 9.24 5.77
C ARG A 45 8.41 8.20 4.83
N GLU A 46 9.57 7.64 5.19
CA GLU A 46 10.24 6.61 4.40
C GLU A 46 9.43 5.31 4.39
N LEU A 47 8.92 4.91 5.55
CA LEU A 47 8.07 3.74 5.70
C LEU A 47 6.79 3.88 4.87
N THR A 48 6.14 5.04 4.93
CA THR A 48 4.93 5.33 4.14
C THR A 48 5.23 5.27 2.64
N ARG A 49 6.37 5.83 2.20
CA ARG A 49 6.82 5.73 0.80
C ARG A 49 7.02 4.27 0.38
N GLU A 50 7.68 3.47 1.22
CA GLU A 50 7.99 2.08 0.90
C GLU A 50 6.73 1.21 0.79
N VAL A 51 5.80 1.42 1.74
CA VAL A 51 4.49 0.78 1.72
C VAL A 51 3.71 1.17 0.46
N LEU A 52 3.71 2.46 0.09
CA LEU A 52 3.04 2.92 -1.13
C LEU A 52 3.65 2.29 -2.38
N ASN A 53 4.98 2.24 -2.49
CA ASN A 53 5.67 1.60 -3.61
C ASN A 53 5.29 0.12 -3.73
N THR A 54 5.29 -0.60 -2.61
CA THR A 54 4.89 -2.01 -2.58
C THR A 54 3.46 -2.21 -3.08
N ILE A 55 2.51 -1.35 -2.65
CA ILE A 55 1.12 -1.40 -3.12
C ILE A 55 1.03 -1.11 -4.63
N ILE A 56 1.81 -0.16 -5.14
CA ILE A 56 1.85 0.16 -6.57
C ILE A 56 2.35 -1.05 -7.37
N ASP A 57 3.47 -1.65 -6.94
CA ASP A 57 4.07 -2.79 -7.63
C ASP A 57 3.11 -3.98 -7.67
N GLU A 58 2.43 -4.28 -6.57
CA GLU A 58 1.41 -5.33 -6.52
C GLU A 58 0.24 -5.07 -7.48
N LYS A 59 -0.24 -3.83 -7.55
CA LYS A 59 -1.31 -3.46 -8.48
C LYS A 59 -0.85 -3.64 -9.92
N LEU A 60 0.37 -3.21 -10.26
CA LEU A 60 0.93 -3.39 -11.60
C LEU A 60 1.07 -4.87 -11.96
N GLN A 61 1.56 -5.71 -11.03
CA GLN A 61 1.66 -7.16 -11.24
C GLN A 61 0.29 -7.80 -11.48
N VAL A 62 -0.72 -7.47 -10.67
CA VAL A 62 -2.09 -7.99 -10.84
C VAL A 62 -2.68 -7.54 -12.17
N GLN A 63 -2.46 -6.28 -12.57
CA GLN A 63 -2.94 -5.77 -13.86
C GLN A 63 -2.27 -6.48 -15.03
N GLU A 64 -0.96 -6.72 -14.95
CA GLU A 64 -0.24 -7.43 -16.01
C GLU A 64 -0.66 -8.90 -16.10
N ALA A 65 -0.84 -9.58 -14.95
CA ALA A 65 -1.37 -10.95 -14.92
C ALA A 65 -2.76 -11.04 -15.59
N LYS A 66 -3.64 -10.05 -15.34
CA LYS A 66 -4.95 -9.94 -16.01
C LYS A 66 -4.82 -9.79 -17.52
N LYS A 67 -3.88 -8.97 -18.01
CA LYS A 67 -3.63 -8.84 -19.47
C LYS A 67 -3.19 -10.16 -20.09
N LEU A 68 -2.40 -10.94 -19.36
CA LEU A 68 -1.94 -12.26 -19.78
C LEU A 68 -2.99 -13.37 -19.60
N SER A 69 -4.22 -13.03 -19.17
CA SER A 69 -5.29 -13.99 -18.85
C SER A 69 -4.90 -15.04 -17.79
N LEU A 70 -3.91 -14.72 -16.95
CA LEU A 70 -3.55 -15.54 -15.80
C LEU A 70 -4.60 -15.30 -14.72
N LYS A 71 -5.30 -16.38 -14.33
CA LYS A 71 -6.19 -16.35 -13.18
C LYS A 71 -5.36 -16.63 -11.92
N VAL A 72 -5.37 -15.69 -10.99
CA VAL A 72 -4.80 -15.83 -9.63
C VAL A 72 -5.94 -16.14 -8.68
#